data_AF-A0A7C6SC13-F1
#
_entry.id   AF-A0A7C6SC13-F1
#
_cell.length_a   1.000
_cell.length_b   1.000
_cell.length_c   1.000
_cell.angle_alpha   90.00
_cell.angle_beta   90.00
_cell.angle_gamma   90.00
#
_symmetry.space_group_name_H-M   'P 1'
#
loop_
_entity.id
_entity.type
_entity.pdbx_description
1 polymer ?
#
loop_
_entity_poly.entity_id
_entity_poly.type
_entity_poly.pdbx_seq_one_letter_code
_entity_poly.pdbx_strand_id
1 'polypeptide(L)'
;KDFFFITNDLYNKYIANKSRYYLTNLDLVTEIILHNINDLKLIRPIILNDLFEDPQMEILIRAMFDCDLNVTKTASNIYMHRNTVIKRLELIKNTTGLNIQKFNDANIMYWLIKKK
;
A
#
# COMPACT_ATOMS: atom_id res chain seq x y z
N LYS A 1 8.76 19.41 1.18
CA LYS A 1 9.34 19.83 -0.12
C LYS A 1 10.11 18.70 -0.80
N ASP A 2 10.50 17.66 -0.08
CA ASP A 2 11.40 16.61 -0.59
C ASP A 2 10.69 15.45 -1.31
N PHE A 3 9.42 15.18 -0.99
CA PHE A 3 8.68 14.05 -1.59
C PHE A 3 8.55 14.13 -3.12
N PHE A 4 8.38 15.33 -3.68
CA PHE A 4 8.31 15.53 -5.13
C PHE A 4 9.62 15.13 -5.82
N PHE A 5 10.77 15.46 -5.23
CA PHE A 5 12.06 15.10 -5.81
C PHE A 5 12.32 13.60 -5.71
N ILE A 6 11.93 12.97 -4.60
CA ILE A 6 12.05 11.52 -4.43
C ILE A 6 11.19 10.77 -5.45
N THR A 7 9.92 11.14 -5.60
CA THR A 7 9.04 10.48 -6.59
C THR A 7 9.51 10.70 -8.02
N ASN A 8 9.98 11.90 -8.35
CA ASN A 8 10.51 12.22 -9.67
C ASN A 8 11.82 11.47 -9.97
N ASP A 9 12.74 11.33 -9.01
CA ASP A 9 13.96 10.54 -9.17
C ASP A 9 13.65 9.06 -9.41
N LEU A 10 12.76 8.47 -8.59
CA LEU A 10 12.31 7.10 -8.78
C LEU A 10 11.60 6.90 -10.12
N TYR A 11 10.77 7.87 -10.55
CA TYR A 11 10.14 7.84 -11.87
C TYR A 11 11.18 7.83 -12.98
N ASN A 12 12.19 8.70 -12.92
CA ASN A 12 13.25 8.74 -13.92
C ASN A 12 14.07 7.44 -13.94
N LYS A 13 14.34 6.87 -12.77
CA LYS A 13 15.10 5.62 -12.62
C LYS A 13 14.39 4.41 -13.22
N TYR A 14 13.10 4.26 -12.97
CA TYR A 14 12.36 3.04 -13.31
C TYR A 14 11.45 3.14 -14.53
N ILE A 15 10.98 4.35 -14.86
CA ILE A 15 9.91 4.56 -15.84
C ILE A 15 10.37 5.35 -17.07
N ALA A 16 11.21 6.38 -16.94
CA ALA A 16 11.44 7.35 -18.01
C ALA A 16 11.92 6.78 -19.37
N ASN A 17 12.60 5.63 -19.37
CA ASN A 17 13.11 4.99 -20.59
C ASN A 17 12.21 3.84 -21.11
N LYS A 18 11.02 3.63 -20.53
CA LYS A 18 10.14 2.54 -20.92
C LYS A 18 9.09 3.01 -21.94
N SER A 19 8.84 2.17 -22.94
CA SER A 19 7.86 2.42 -24.02
C SER A 19 6.40 2.40 -23.57
N ARG A 20 6.09 2.02 -22.31
CA ARG A 20 4.73 1.95 -21.79
C ARG A 20 4.42 3.18 -20.93
N TYR A 21 3.24 3.76 -21.12
CA TYR A 21 2.75 4.86 -20.30
C TYR A 21 2.39 4.36 -18.91
N TYR A 22 3.25 4.65 -17.93
CA TYR A 22 2.96 4.40 -16.52
C TYR A 22 2.45 5.71 -15.90
N LEU A 23 1.21 5.70 -15.45
CA LEU A 23 0.46 6.90 -15.08
C LEU A 23 0.14 6.95 -13.58
N THR A 24 0.38 5.87 -12.83
CA THR A 24 -0.07 5.75 -11.44
C THR A 24 1.06 5.37 -10.47
N ASN A 25 0.87 5.71 -9.19
CA ASN A 25 1.78 5.27 -8.12
C ASN A 25 1.88 3.74 -8.03
N LEU A 26 0.82 3.02 -8.45
CA LEU A 26 0.78 1.56 -8.52
C LEU A 26 1.87 1.02 -9.46
N ASP A 27 2.02 1.66 -10.61
CA ASP A 27 2.98 1.27 -11.64
C ASP A 27 4.42 1.46 -11.14
N LEU A 28 4.71 2.61 -10.55
CA LEU A 28 6.03 2.92 -9.99
C LEU A 28 6.42 1.93 -8.90
N VAL A 29 5.51 1.66 -7.95
CA VAL A 29 5.80 0.73 -6.86
C VAL A 29 5.99 -0.69 -7.36
N THR A 30 5.20 -1.11 -8.36
CA THR A 30 5.37 -2.42 -9.00
C THR A 30 6.76 -2.53 -9.65
N GLU A 31 7.18 -1.49 -10.37
CA GLU A 31 8.50 -1.46 -11.00
C GLU A 31 9.65 -1.49 -9.98
N ILE A 32 9.50 -0.75 -8.87
CA ILE A 32 10.44 -0.79 -7.74
C ILE A 32 10.53 -2.21 -7.17
N ILE A 33 9.38 -2.87 -6.91
CA ILE A 33 9.35 -4.25 -6.39
C ILE A 33 10.09 -5.21 -7.34
N LEU A 34 9.91 -5.06 -8.65
CA LEU A 34 10.49 -5.93 -9.66
C LEU A 34 12.00 -5.74 -9.86
N HIS A 35 12.52 -4.52 -9.67
CA HIS A 35 13.92 -4.20 -10.01
C HIS A 35 14.81 -4.01 -8.79
N ASN A 36 14.32 -3.36 -7.73
CA ASN A 36 15.07 -3.15 -6.50
C ASN A 36 14.12 -2.83 -5.33
N ILE A 37 13.76 -3.89 -4.61
CA ILE A 37 12.84 -3.80 -3.48
C ILE A 37 13.32 -2.90 -2.34
N ASN A 38 14.61 -2.57 -2.24
CA ASN A 38 15.12 -1.71 -1.17
C ASN A 38 14.70 -0.25 -1.34
N ASP A 39 14.44 0.19 -2.58
CA ASP A 39 13.97 1.55 -2.87
C ASP A 39 12.53 1.76 -2.40
N LEU A 40 11.81 0.70 -2.00
CA LEU A 40 10.50 0.83 -1.34
C LEU A 40 10.57 1.69 -0.08
N LYS A 41 11.70 1.71 0.62
CA LYS A 41 11.87 2.54 1.83
C LYS A 41 11.69 4.03 1.55
N LEU A 42 11.97 4.46 0.32
CA LEU A 42 11.85 5.86 -0.11
C LEU A 42 10.39 6.24 -0.42
N ILE A 43 9.63 5.35 -1.06
CA ILE A 43 8.24 5.61 -1.45
C ILE A 43 7.23 5.31 -0.33
N ARG A 44 7.60 4.42 0.60
CA ARG A 44 6.78 3.98 1.72
C ARG A 44 6.21 5.12 2.58
N PRO A 45 7.00 6.08 3.09
CA PRO A 45 6.45 7.19 3.89
C PRO A 45 5.52 8.08 3.05
N ILE A 46 5.72 8.15 1.73
CA ILE A 46 4.90 8.96 0.82
C ILE A 46 3.52 8.33 0.64
N ILE A 47 3.45 7.00 0.52
CA ILE A 47 2.19 6.28 0.29
C ILE A 47 1.44 6.03 1.60
N LEU A 48 2.13 5.62 2.66
CA LEU A 48 1.49 5.29 3.93
C LEU A 48 1.14 6.55 4.73
N ASN A 49 1.84 7.66 4.52
CA ASN A 49 1.66 8.90 5.27
C ASN A 49 1.57 8.62 6.80
N ASP A 50 0.66 9.28 7.51
CA ASP A 50 0.45 9.13 8.96
C ASP A 50 -0.14 7.76 9.36
N LEU A 51 -0.68 6.96 8.42
CA LEU A 51 -1.21 5.63 8.74
C LEU A 51 -0.11 4.65 9.16
N PHE A 52 1.16 4.94 8.88
CA PHE A 52 2.27 4.08 9.26
C PHE A 52 2.46 4.00 10.79
N GLU A 53 2.03 5.02 11.55
CA GLU A 53 2.21 5.05 13.00
C GLU A 53 1.04 4.44 13.79
N ASP A 54 -0.08 4.09 13.14
CA ASP A 54 -1.24 3.49 13.80
C ASP A 54 -1.12 1.95 13.89
N PRO A 55 -0.86 1.37 15.09
CA PRO A 55 -0.72 -0.08 15.24
C PRO A 55 -2.02 -0.84 14.91
N GLN A 56 -3.18 -0.20 15.07
CA GLN A 56 -4.47 -0.82 14.78
C GLN A 56 -4.68 -1.03 13.28
N MET A 57 -4.10 -0.17 12.45
CA MET A 57 -4.13 -0.33 10.99
C MET A 57 -3.22 -1.45 10.53
N GLU A 58 -2.03 -1.58 11.10
CA GLU A 58 -1.13 -2.69 10.79
C GLU A 58 -1.81 -4.04 11.13
N ILE A 59 -2.48 -4.14 12.28
CA ILE A 59 -3.25 -5.34 12.68
C ILE A 59 -4.37 -5.63 11.67
N LEU A 60 -5.17 -4.63 11.31
CA LEU A 60 -6.27 -4.81 10.35
C LEU A 60 -5.76 -5.29 8.99
N ILE A 61 -4.69 -4.69 8.48
CA ILE A 61 -4.14 -5.03 7.17
C ILE A 61 -3.56 -6.45 7.19
N ARG A 62 -2.84 -6.85 8.25
CA ARG A 62 -2.35 -8.23 8.43
C ARG A 62 -3.51 -9.23 8.47
N ALA A 63 -4.55 -8.95 9.26
CA ALA A 63 -5.71 -9.82 9.35
C ALA A 63 -6.46 -9.95 8.00
N MET A 64 -6.48 -8.89 7.18
CA MET A 64 -6.99 -9.00 5.81
C MET A 64 -6.20 -9.99 4.98
N PHE A 65 -4.85 -9.98 5.04
CA PHE A 65 -4.04 -10.98 4.34
C PHE A 65 -4.26 -12.40 4.90
N ASP A 66 -4.32 -12.55 6.21
CA ASP A 66 -4.55 -13.86 6.86
C ASP A 66 -5.94 -14.44 6.53
N CYS A 67 -6.89 -13.59 6.12
CA CYS A 67 -8.25 -13.97 5.76
C CYS A 67 -8.52 -13.92 4.25
N ASP A 68 -7.50 -14.00 3.39
CA ASP A 68 -7.63 -13.96 1.91
C ASP A 68 -8.40 -12.74 1.41
N LEU A 69 -8.18 -11.59 2.05
CA LEU A 69 -8.85 -10.31 1.80
C LEU A 69 -10.38 -10.35 2.04
N ASN A 70 -10.88 -11.37 2.75
CA ASN A 70 -12.29 -11.52 3.05
C ASN A 70 -12.70 -10.70 4.29
N VAL A 71 -13.39 -9.59 4.05
CA VAL A 71 -13.85 -8.64 5.09
C VAL A 71 -14.65 -9.32 6.21
N THR A 72 -15.51 -10.29 5.88
CA THR A 72 -16.35 -10.97 6.88
C THR A 72 -15.51 -11.87 7.78
N LYS A 73 -14.59 -12.66 7.21
CA LYS A 73 -13.65 -13.49 7.98
C LYS A 73 -12.73 -12.62 8.83
N THR A 74 -12.20 -11.53 8.28
CA THR A 74 -11.36 -10.56 9.00
C THR A 74 -12.09 -10.00 10.21
N ALA A 75 -13.34 -9.54 10.03
CA ALA A 75 -14.17 -9.02 11.10
C ALA A 75 -14.33 -10.03 12.25
N SER A 76 -14.59 -11.30 11.95
CA SER A 76 -14.64 -12.36 12.94
C SER A 76 -13.28 -12.63 13.59
N ASN A 77 -12.18 -12.63 12.81
CA ASN A 77 -10.82 -12.91 13.28
C ASN A 77 -10.34 -11.86 14.30
N ILE A 78 -10.60 -10.58 14.06
CA ILE A 78 -10.17 -9.48 14.94
C ILE A 78 -11.28 -9.00 15.90
N TYR A 79 -12.35 -9.79 16.07
CA TYR A 79 -13.50 -9.49 16.94
C TYR A 79 -14.10 -8.08 16.73
N MET A 80 -14.14 -7.63 15.47
CA MET A 80 -14.66 -6.33 15.10
C MET A 80 -15.93 -6.47 14.26
N HIS A 81 -16.89 -5.59 14.44
CA HIS A 81 -18.06 -5.58 13.58
C HIS A 81 -17.69 -5.31 12.12
N ARG A 82 -18.29 -6.06 11.18
CA ARG A 82 -18.00 -5.97 9.73
C ARG A 82 -18.06 -4.53 9.21
N ASN A 83 -19.05 -3.75 9.61
CA ASN A 83 -19.17 -2.35 9.15
C ASN A 83 -18.06 -1.45 9.69
N THR A 84 -17.54 -1.74 10.88
CA THR A 84 -16.39 -1.01 11.44
C THR A 84 -15.12 -1.35 10.66
N VAL A 85 -14.92 -2.62 10.30
CA VAL A 85 -13.85 -3.03 9.39
C VAL A 85 -13.95 -2.27 8.07
N ILE A 86 -15.11 -2.27 7.43
CA ILE A 86 -15.33 -1.55 6.16
C ILE A 86 -14.97 -0.07 6.26
N LYS A 87 -15.40 0.62 7.32
CA LYS A 87 -15.06 2.04 7.54
C LYS A 87 -13.56 2.25 7.68
N ARG A 88 -12.84 1.35 8.38
CA ARG A 88 -11.38 1.43 8.48
C ARG A 88 -10.69 1.14 7.13
N LEU A 89 -11.22 0.21 6.33
CA LEU A 89 -10.74 -0.05 4.97
C LEU A 89 -10.93 1.16 4.05
N GLU A 90 -12.06 1.86 4.16
CA GLU A 90 -12.30 3.12 3.44
C GLU A 90 -11.32 4.21 3.86
N LEU A 91 -11.02 4.33 5.17
CA LEU A 91 -10.00 5.27 5.66
C LEU A 91 -8.63 4.95 5.07
N ILE A 92 -8.19 3.68 5.08
CA ILE A 92 -6.94 3.24 4.47
C ILE A 92 -6.89 3.65 2.99
N LYS A 93 -7.98 3.39 2.25
CA LYS A 93 -8.07 3.73 0.83
C LYS A 93 -8.00 5.24 0.60
N ASN A 94 -8.70 6.04 1.41
CA ASN A 94 -8.74 7.49 1.23
C ASN A 94 -7.40 8.14 1.55
N THR A 95 -6.65 7.62 2.52
CA THR A 95 -5.35 8.17 2.89
C THR A 95 -4.22 7.68 1.99
N THR A 96 -4.21 6.40 1.60
CA THR A 96 -3.09 5.81 0.82
C THR A 96 -3.36 5.74 -0.69
N GLY A 97 -4.61 5.86 -1.11
CA GLY A 97 -5.06 5.56 -2.47
C GLY A 97 -5.20 4.05 -2.76
N LEU A 98 -4.84 3.16 -1.82
CA LEU A 98 -4.83 1.71 -2.04
C LEU A 98 -6.10 1.06 -1.48
N ASN A 99 -6.86 0.38 -2.35
CA ASN A 99 -8.00 -0.42 -1.92
C ASN A 99 -7.58 -1.87 -1.66
N ILE A 100 -7.28 -2.23 -0.42
CA ILE A 100 -6.78 -3.57 -0.06
C ILE A 100 -7.76 -4.72 -0.31
N GLN A 101 -9.00 -4.45 -0.72
CA GLN A 101 -9.93 -5.47 -1.21
C GLN A 101 -9.64 -5.88 -2.66
N LYS A 102 -8.85 -5.09 -3.39
CA LYS A 102 -8.34 -5.41 -4.73
C LYS A 102 -6.97 -6.04 -4.60
N PHE A 103 -6.76 -7.17 -5.26
CA PHE A 103 -5.52 -7.93 -5.18
C PHE A 103 -4.26 -7.09 -5.49
N ASN A 104 -4.26 -6.31 -6.58
CA ASN A 104 -3.09 -5.52 -6.98
C ASN A 104 -2.67 -4.50 -5.90
N ASP A 105 -3.64 -3.75 -5.37
CA ASP A 105 -3.42 -2.77 -4.31
C ASP A 105 -2.99 -3.46 -3.00
N ALA A 106 -3.60 -4.60 -2.68
CA ALA A 106 -3.24 -5.41 -1.52
C ALA A 106 -1.80 -5.94 -1.63
N ASN A 107 -1.40 -6.48 -2.78
CA ASN A 107 -0.02 -6.95 -3.00
C ASN A 107 0.99 -5.82 -2.76
N ILE A 108 0.71 -4.60 -3.22
CA ILE A 108 1.57 -3.46 -2.94
C ILE A 108 1.60 -3.13 -1.45
N MET A 109 0.44 -3.05 -0.80
CA MET A 109 0.34 -2.80 0.64
C MET A 109 1.16 -3.82 1.45
N TYR A 110 1.14 -5.10 1.05
CA TYR A 110 1.94 -6.15 1.69
C TYR A 110 3.44 -5.83 1.69
N TRP A 111 3.98 -5.45 0.53
CA TRP A 111 5.41 -5.12 0.41
C TRP A 111 5.78 -3.84 1.17
N LEU A 112 4.90 -2.83 1.16
CA LEU A 112 5.09 -1.59 1.92
C LEU A 112 5.14 -1.84 3.44
N ILE A 113 4.34 -2.78 3.95
CA ILE A 113 4.36 -3.12 5.38
C ILE A 113 5.55 -4.02 5.72
N LYS A 114 5.93 -4.94 4.83
CA LYS A 114 7.03 -5.89 5.04
C LYS A 114 8.42 -5.24 5.03
N LYS A 115 8.62 -4.20 4.21
CA LYS A 115 9.89 -3.48 4.10
C LYS A 115 9.86 -2.21 4.96
N LYS A 116 10.16 -2.38 6.25
CA LYS A 116 10.43 -1.25 7.17
C LYS A 116 11.80 -0.61 6.89
#